data_AF-A0AAD6ZS57-F1
#
_entry.id   AF-A0AAD6ZS57-F1
#
_cell.length_a   1.000
_cell.length_b   1.000
_cell.length_c   1.000
_cell.angle_alpha   90.00
_cell.angle_beta   90.00
_cell.angle_gamma   90.00
#
_symmetry.space_group_name_H-M   'P 1'
#
loop_
_entity.id
_entity.type
_entity.pdbx_description
1 polymer ?
#
loop_
_entity_poly.entity_id
_entity_poly.type
_entity_poly.pdbx_seq_one_letter_code
_entity_poly.pdbx_strand_id
1 'polypeptide(L)'
;MPAEHIAFFFAAVTRAGLKAFHPDVFGPTHSTYNLLHRHLAVSTFQTIAGWYGYTALNVSLTVTQDYHLLSDFYDNFMYGTVNAAHSDDERPPGGDARKKKGLHICTKDGRNPAITAFVRELDGAILKRIERNPNRNLKCKRTVTVPPTPSSTLSRILPVGVPIDFWDPQFYNDEFDVREKAMYVGTGVAFPLPQFCTDSHVNEWAKLPAKEFMAKFGKDVLAQYNLPTPEEIAALGLDSDGEQGIEGDDESTDLEDTDEDEGMED
;
A
#
# COMPACT_ATOMS: atom_id res chain seq x y z
N MET A 1 26.96 23.53 10.16
CA MET A 1 27.36 23.70 8.75
C MET A 1 26.92 25.09 8.30
N PRO A 2 27.78 25.87 7.63
CA PRO A 2 27.42 27.15 7.02
C PRO A 2 26.26 27.04 6.02
N ALA A 3 25.38 28.05 5.95
CA ALA A 3 24.20 28.05 5.07
C ALA A 3 24.57 27.99 3.57
N GLU A 4 25.72 28.54 3.21
CA GLU A 4 26.27 28.51 1.84
C GLU A 4 26.53 27.09 1.32
N HIS A 5 26.95 26.16 2.19
CA HIS A 5 27.19 24.77 1.81
C HIS A 5 25.89 24.01 1.54
N ILE A 6 24.85 24.32 2.32
CA ILE A 6 23.50 23.77 2.14
C ILE A 6 22.91 24.29 0.81
N ALA A 7 23.06 25.60 0.53
CA ALA A 7 22.63 26.19 -0.72
C ALA A 7 23.36 25.59 -1.94
N PHE A 8 24.67 25.32 -1.81
CA PHE A 8 25.44 24.65 -2.85
C PHE A 8 24.89 23.25 -3.18
N PHE A 9 24.55 22.45 -2.17
CA PHE A 9 23.94 21.14 -2.36
C PHE A 9 22.62 21.24 -3.13
N PHE A 10 21.69 22.09 -2.67
CA PHE A 10 20.40 22.24 -3.35
C PHE A 10 20.53 22.77 -4.77
N ALA A 11 21.47 23.69 -5.02
CA ALA A 11 21.78 24.16 -6.36
C ALA A 11 22.29 23.03 -7.27
N ALA A 12 23.09 22.09 -6.75
CA ALA A 12 23.54 20.92 -7.51
C ALA A 12 22.38 19.99 -7.89
N VAL A 13 21.44 19.77 -6.96
CA VAL A 13 20.22 18.98 -7.20
C VAL A 13 19.36 19.61 -8.30
N THR A 14 19.09 20.92 -8.21
CA THR A 14 18.31 21.63 -9.23
C THR A 14 19.01 21.64 -10.59
N ARG A 15 20.34 21.82 -10.63
CA ARG A 15 21.12 21.78 -11.88
C ARG A 15 21.14 20.40 -12.55
N ALA A 16 20.98 19.34 -11.77
CA ALA A 16 20.82 17.98 -12.29
C ALA A 16 19.40 17.70 -12.84
N GLY A 17 18.51 18.69 -12.83
CA GLY A 17 17.13 18.56 -13.31
C GLY A 17 16.18 17.93 -12.29
N LEU A 18 16.61 17.77 -11.03
CA LEU A 18 15.80 17.16 -9.98
C LEU A 18 15.02 18.22 -9.21
N LYS A 19 13.71 17.99 -9.00
CA LYS A 19 12.85 18.84 -8.16
C LYS A 19 13.25 18.77 -6.67
N ALA A 20 13.72 17.61 -6.22
CA ALA A 20 14.15 17.37 -4.85
C ALA A 20 15.20 16.24 -4.81
N PHE A 21 15.94 16.17 -3.71
CA PHE A 21 16.81 15.03 -3.43
C PHE A 21 15.98 13.94 -2.75
N HIS A 22 15.54 12.95 -3.52
CA HIS A 22 14.67 11.88 -3.05
C HIS A 22 15.10 10.51 -3.64
N PRO A 23 16.19 9.92 -3.14
CA PRO A 23 16.64 8.62 -3.65
C PRO A 23 15.56 7.55 -3.42
N ASP A 24 15.33 6.69 -4.41
CA ASP A 24 14.38 5.58 -4.31
C ASP A 24 15.03 4.41 -3.56
N VAL A 25 14.68 4.28 -2.27
CA VAL A 25 15.20 3.24 -1.38
C VAL A 25 14.54 1.87 -1.56
N PHE A 26 13.42 1.80 -2.29
CA PHE A 26 12.67 0.56 -2.53
C PHE A 26 12.96 -0.04 -3.92
N GLY A 27 13.39 0.78 -4.87
CA GLY A 27 13.79 0.38 -6.20
C GLY A 27 15.22 -0.18 -6.31
N PRO A 28 15.65 -0.54 -7.53
CA PRO A 28 16.99 -1.05 -7.78
C PRO A 28 18.08 -0.03 -7.43
N THR A 29 19.09 -0.46 -6.67
CA THR A 29 20.22 0.39 -6.23
C THR A 29 21.07 0.94 -7.37
N HIS A 30 21.04 0.27 -8.53
CA HIS A 30 21.79 0.61 -9.73
C HIS A 30 20.93 1.29 -10.81
N SER A 31 19.71 1.73 -10.47
CA SER A 31 18.89 2.52 -11.38
C SER A 31 19.61 3.84 -11.70
N THR A 32 19.47 4.37 -12.93
CA THR A 32 20.08 5.65 -13.31
C THR A 32 19.69 6.79 -12.36
N TYR A 33 18.44 6.76 -11.89
CA TYR A 33 17.92 7.69 -10.88
C TYR A 33 18.70 7.63 -9.55
N ASN A 34 18.91 6.42 -9.01
CA ASN A 34 19.63 6.23 -7.75
C ASN A 34 21.14 6.48 -7.90
N LEU A 35 21.71 6.13 -9.05
CA LEU A 35 23.10 6.45 -9.37
C LEU A 35 23.33 7.96 -9.41
N LEU A 36 22.39 8.73 -9.99
CA LEU A 36 22.44 10.19 -10.01
C LEU A 36 22.36 10.78 -8.60
N HIS A 37 21.43 10.29 -7.77
CA HIS A 37 21.31 10.73 -6.37
C HIS A 37 22.56 10.43 -5.55
N ARG A 38 23.12 9.22 -5.68
CA ARG A 38 24.39 8.87 -5.02
C ARG A 38 25.51 9.78 -5.48
N HIS A 39 25.63 10.01 -6.79
CA HIS A 39 26.65 10.90 -7.32
C HIS A 39 26.53 12.33 -6.78
N LEU A 40 25.31 12.88 -6.74
CA LEU A 40 25.05 14.21 -6.19
C LEU A 40 25.41 14.29 -4.71
N ALA A 41 25.03 13.30 -3.89
CA ALA A 41 25.36 13.27 -2.48
C ALA A 41 26.88 13.17 -2.23
N VAL A 42 27.55 12.26 -2.93
CA VAL A 42 28.98 12.03 -2.75
C VAL A 42 29.79 13.23 -3.26
N SER A 43 29.56 13.68 -4.50
CA SER A 43 30.35 14.76 -5.11
C SER A 43 30.23 16.10 -4.37
N THR A 44 29.03 16.45 -3.90
CA THR A 44 28.81 17.66 -3.10
C THR A 44 29.43 17.54 -1.71
N PHE A 45 29.35 16.37 -1.07
CA PHE A 45 30.02 16.10 0.20
C PHE A 45 31.54 16.26 0.06
N GLN A 46 32.16 15.71 -0.98
CA GLN A 46 33.59 15.86 -1.25
C GLN A 46 33.98 17.33 -1.43
N THR A 47 33.18 18.08 -2.18
CA THR A 47 33.42 19.50 -2.46
C THR A 47 33.36 20.33 -1.17
N ILE A 48 32.32 20.14 -0.37
CA ILE A 48 32.13 20.85 0.90
C ILE A 48 33.21 20.45 1.92
N ALA A 49 33.62 19.18 1.94
CA ALA A 49 34.72 18.71 2.77
C ALA A 49 36.05 19.37 2.38
N GLY A 50 36.32 19.51 1.08
CA GLY A 50 37.48 20.24 0.56
C GLY A 50 37.48 21.73 0.93
N TRP A 51 36.31 22.33 1.14
CA TRP A 51 36.16 23.69 1.67
C TRP A 51 36.18 23.76 3.19
N TYR A 52 36.59 22.67 3.88
CA TYR A 52 36.63 22.61 5.34
C TYR A 52 35.25 22.78 6.00
N GLY A 53 34.16 22.55 5.26
CA GLY A 53 32.78 22.77 5.72
C GLY A 53 32.31 21.81 6.81
N TYR A 54 33.04 20.72 7.04
CA TYR A 54 32.79 19.73 8.08
C TYR A 54 33.89 19.69 9.16
N THR A 55 34.71 20.73 9.29
CA THR A 55 35.79 20.80 10.31
C THR A 55 35.29 20.56 11.73
N ALA A 56 34.10 21.05 12.06
CA ALA A 56 33.47 20.81 13.37
C ALA A 56 33.18 19.33 13.67
N LEU A 57 33.15 18.46 12.65
CA LEU A 57 32.90 17.02 12.77
C LEU A 57 34.19 16.18 12.71
N ASN A 58 35.37 16.80 12.68
CA ASN A 58 36.68 16.13 12.58
C ASN A 58 36.75 15.08 11.45
N VAL A 59 36.15 15.37 10.30
CA VAL A 59 36.15 14.46 9.15
C VAL A 59 37.56 14.36 8.56
N SER A 60 38.04 13.13 8.32
CA SER A 60 39.35 12.92 7.69
C SER A 60 39.30 13.30 6.21
N LEU A 61 40.09 14.32 5.82
CA LEU A 61 40.17 14.76 4.42
C LEU A 61 40.65 13.64 3.48
N THR A 62 41.50 12.74 3.96
CA THR A 62 41.97 11.59 3.15
C THR A 62 40.83 10.65 2.78
N VAL A 63 39.92 10.39 3.72
CA VAL A 63 38.73 9.56 3.50
C VAL A 63 37.74 10.28 2.59
N THR A 64 37.61 11.61 2.71
CA THR A 64 36.69 12.37 1.86
C THR A 64 37.10 12.42 0.40
N GLN A 65 38.36 12.14 0.04
CA GLN A 65 38.78 12.10 -1.36
C GLN A 65 38.48 10.74 -2.03
N ASP A 66 38.18 9.70 -1.25
CA ASP A 66 37.84 8.38 -1.80
C ASP A 66 36.36 8.31 -2.18
N TYR A 67 36.09 8.51 -3.47
CA TYR A 67 34.73 8.50 -4.01
C TYR A 67 34.06 7.12 -3.86
N HIS A 68 34.81 6.03 -4.02
CA HIS A 68 34.26 4.68 -3.95
C HIS A 68 33.85 4.34 -2.53
N LEU A 69 34.73 4.63 -1.56
CA LEU A 69 34.43 4.45 -0.14
C LEU A 69 33.23 5.29 0.31
N LEU A 70 33.13 6.55 -0.14
CA LEU A 70 31.97 7.39 0.16
C LEU A 70 30.68 6.89 -0.51
N SER A 71 30.78 6.32 -1.71
CA SER A 71 29.64 5.70 -2.39
C SER A 71 29.15 4.47 -1.63
N ASP A 72 30.05 3.63 -1.11
CA ASP A 72 29.70 2.48 -0.27
C ASP A 72 29.06 2.92 1.05
N PHE A 73 29.57 3.99 1.68
CA PHE A 73 28.95 4.57 2.87
C PHE A 73 27.56 5.13 2.58
N TYR A 74 27.38 5.80 1.45
CA TYR A 74 26.07 6.29 1.03
C TYR A 74 25.08 5.14 0.85
N ASP A 75 25.47 4.09 0.12
CA ASP A 75 24.60 2.93 -0.13
C ASP A 75 24.24 2.24 1.20
N ASN A 76 25.22 2.06 2.09
CA ASN A 76 24.98 1.49 3.41
C ASN A 76 24.00 2.35 4.24
N PHE A 77 24.17 3.67 4.21
CA PHE A 77 23.30 4.60 4.92
C PHE A 77 21.87 4.60 4.36
N MET A 78 21.70 4.76 3.06
CA MET A 78 20.39 4.83 2.42
C MET A 78 19.63 3.52 2.49
N TYR A 79 20.25 2.42 2.06
CA TYR A 79 19.57 1.13 1.94
C TYR A 79 19.60 0.31 3.24
N GLY A 80 20.47 0.67 4.19
CA GLY A 80 20.49 0.09 5.53
C GLY A 80 19.73 0.95 6.54
N THR A 81 20.16 2.18 6.77
CA THR A 81 19.64 3.02 7.86
C THR A 81 18.32 3.70 7.50
N VAL A 82 18.22 4.36 6.34
CA VAL A 82 17.00 5.09 5.94
C VAL A 82 15.86 4.11 5.63
N ASN A 83 16.14 3.02 4.91
CA ASN A 83 15.19 1.94 4.69
C ASN A 83 14.69 1.32 6.01
N ALA A 84 15.59 1.07 6.97
CA ALA A 84 15.18 0.57 8.29
C ALA A 84 14.37 1.59 9.09
N ALA A 85 14.65 2.89 8.95
CA ALA A 85 13.90 3.96 9.62
C ALA A 85 12.46 4.07 9.07
N HIS A 86 12.26 3.91 7.75
CA HIS A 86 10.92 3.78 7.16
C HIS A 86 10.21 2.49 7.55
N SER A 87 10.94 1.45 7.95
CA SER A 87 10.33 0.26 8.54
C SER A 87 9.95 0.43 10.03
N ASP A 88 10.41 1.51 10.70
CA ASP A 88 10.26 1.70 12.15
C ASP A 88 9.29 2.82 12.55
N ASP A 89 8.72 3.55 11.58
CA ASP A 89 7.69 4.58 11.81
C ASP A 89 6.35 4.01 12.34
N GLU A 90 6.24 2.69 12.46
CA GLU A 90 5.17 2.00 13.20
C GLU A 90 5.33 2.02 14.74
N ARG A 91 6.37 2.67 15.31
CA ARG A 91 6.59 2.74 16.77
C ARG A 91 5.82 3.86 17.48
N PRO A 92 5.41 3.68 18.76
CA PRO A 92 4.69 4.72 19.51
C PRO A 92 5.63 5.71 20.14
N PRO A 93 5.26 7.01 20.19
CA PRO A 93 5.96 7.93 21.05
C PRO A 93 5.74 7.50 22.51
N GLY A 94 6.82 7.12 23.20
CA GLY A 94 6.84 6.83 24.65
C GLY A 94 6.72 5.36 25.07
N GLY A 95 6.69 4.39 24.15
CA GLY A 95 6.69 2.95 24.49
C GLY A 95 8.08 2.31 24.40
N ASP A 96 8.40 1.40 25.33
CA ASP A 96 9.64 0.58 25.34
C ASP A 96 9.94 0.05 23.93
N ALA A 97 11.10 0.39 23.38
CA ALA A 97 11.52 0.10 22.00
C ALA A 97 11.50 -1.40 21.64
N ARG A 98 11.37 -2.28 22.63
CA ARG A 98 11.22 -3.74 22.46
C ARG A 98 9.78 -4.22 22.25
N LYS A 99 8.77 -3.40 22.57
CA LYS A 99 7.36 -3.75 22.37
C LYS A 99 6.85 -3.09 21.09
N LYS A 100 6.72 -3.90 20.03
CA LYS A 100 6.03 -3.50 18.79
C LYS A 100 4.65 -2.94 19.14
N LYS A 101 4.27 -1.79 18.59
CA LYS A 101 2.90 -1.26 18.72
C LYS A 101 1.95 -2.31 18.15
N GLY A 102 0.98 -2.74 18.95
CA GLY A 102 -0.07 -3.59 18.42
C GLY A 102 -0.83 -2.80 17.35
N LEU A 103 -0.97 -3.32 16.13
CA LEU A 103 -1.94 -2.73 15.20
C LEU A 103 -3.34 -2.93 15.79
N HIS A 104 -4.15 -1.87 15.78
CA HIS A 104 -5.56 -1.93 16.13
C HIS A 104 -6.37 -2.19 14.86
N ILE A 105 -7.15 -3.26 14.85
CA ILE A 105 -8.13 -3.49 13.78
C ILE A 105 -9.34 -2.60 14.07
N CYS A 106 -9.51 -1.55 13.28
CA CYS A 106 -10.74 -0.76 13.30
C CYS A 106 -11.88 -1.55 12.64
N THR A 107 -13.06 -1.51 13.24
CA THR A 107 -14.28 -2.13 12.67
C THR A 107 -14.93 -1.19 11.66
N LYS A 108 -15.58 -1.77 10.64
CA LYS A 108 -16.46 -1.07 9.70
C LYS A 108 -17.89 -1.46 10.06
N ASP A 109 -18.76 -0.49 10.28
CA ASP A 109 -20.18 -0.74 10.54
C ASP A 109 -20.78 -1.49 9.36
N GLY A 110 -21.71 -2.41 9.61
CA GLY A 110 -22.36 -3.19 8.55
C GLY A 110 -21.53 -4.30 7.90
N ARG A 111 -20.26 -4.47 8.28
CA ARG A 111 -19.42 -5.55 7.76
C ARG A 111 -19.99 -6.91 8.15
N ASN A 112 -20.03 -7.85 7.20
CA ASN A 112 -20.53 -9.20 7.43
C ASN A 112 -19.74 -9.90 8.56
N PRO A 113 -20.40 -10.24 9.68
CA PRO A 113 -19.73 -10.86 10.84
C PRO A 113 -19.24 -12.27 10.53
N ALA A 114 -19.90 -13.01 9.63
CA ALA A 114 -19.52 -14.37 9.27
C ALA A 114 -18.15 -14.42 8.58
N ILE A 115 -17.88 -13.48 7.66
CA ILE A 115 -16.56 -13.37 7.00
C ILE A 115 -15.49 -13.01 8.03
N THR A 116 -15.80 -12.09 8.93
CA THR A 116 -14.86 -11.70 10.00
C THR A 116 -14.53 -12.89 10.89
N ALA A 117 -15.53 -13.71 11.26
CA ALA A 117 -15.33 -14.92 12.05
C ALA A 117 -14.45 -15.94 11.31
N PHE A 118 -14.71 -16.20 10.02
CA PHE A 118 -13.92 -17.13 9.21
C PHE A 118 -12.46 -16.70 9.09
N VAL A 119 -12.19 -15.43 8.75
CA VAL A 119 -10.82 -14.91 8.65
C VAL A 119 -10.08 -15.03 10.00
N ARG A 120 -10.79 -14.79 11.11
CA ARG A 120 -10.23 -14.95 12.47
C ARG A 120 -9.88 -16.40 12.79
N GLU A 121 -10.71 -17.35 12.36
CA GLU A 121 -10.43 -18.77 12.51
C GLU A 121 -9.17 -19.18 11.74
N LEU A 122 -9.05 -18.75 10.48
CA LEU A 122 -7.86 -18.96 9.66
C LEU A 122 -6.61 -18.37 10.30
N ASP A 123 -6.69 -17.14 10.82
CA ASP A 123 -5.58 -16.51 11.53
C ASP A 123 -5.15 -17.34 12.75
N GLY A 124 -6.11 -17.85 13.53
CA GLY A 124 -5.85 -18.75 14.65
C GLY A 124 -5.17 -20.06 14.22
N ALA A 125 -5.60 -20.66 13.11
CA ALA A 125 -4.98 -21.86 12.55
C ALA A 125 -3.55 -21.59 12.07
N ILE A 126 -3.31 -20.44 11.43
CA ILE A 126 -1.98 -20.00 11.01
C ILE A 126 -1.06 -19.81 12.22
N LEU A 127 -1.54 -19.14 13.28
CA LEU A 127 -0.76 -18.93 14.51
C LEU A 127 -0.35 -20.27 15.15
N LYS A 128 -1.26 -21.23 15.27
CA LYS A 128 -0.94 -22.58 15.77
C LYS A 128 0.11 -23.30 14.92
N ARG A 129 0.07 -23.13 13.59
CA ARG A 129 1.09 -23.71 12.67
C ARG A 129 2.46 -23.07 12.88
N ILE A 130 2.51 -21.76 13.14
CA ILE A 130 3.74 -21.02 13.43
C ILE A 130 4.32 -21.47 14.77
N GLU A 131 3.50 -21.57 15.82
CA GLU A 131 3.91 -22.06 17.15
C GLU A 131 4.54 -23.46 17.06
N ARG A 132 4.00 -24.34 16.20
CA ARG A 132 4.56 -25.68 15.97
C ARG A 132 5.91 -25.68 15.26
N ASN A 133 6.21 -24.69 14.42
CA ASN A 133 7.46 -24.65 13.64
C ASN A 133 8.06 -23.24 13.55
N PRO A 134 8.83 -22.81 14.57
CA PRO A 134 9.37 -21.45 14.66
C PRO A 134 10.51 -21.15 13.67
N ASN A 135 11.06 -22.15 12.97
CA ASN A 135 12.25 -22.01 12.12
C ASN A 135 11.97 -21.58 10.67
N ARG A 136 10.72 -21.40 10.27
CA ARG A 136 10.45 -20.72 8.99
C ARG A 136 10.75 -19.24 9.20
N ASN A 137 11.56 -18.65 8.32
CA ASN A 137 11.78 -17.20 8.15
C ASN A 137 10.45 -16.48 7.85
N LEU A 138 9.51 -16.48 8.79
CA LEU A 138 8.32 -15.66 8.79
C LEU A 138 8.77 -14.27 9.20
N LYS A 139 9.34 -13.54 8.23
CA LYS A 139 9.68 -12.13 8.35
C LYS A 139 8.50 -11.40 9.00
N CYS A 140 8.75 -10.81 10.16
CA CYS A 140 7.92 -9.82 10.85
C CYS A 140 6.41 -9.96 10.62
N LYS A 141 5.73 -10.92 11.28
CA LYS A 141 4.27 -10.76 11.46
C LYS A 141 4.07 -9.66 12.51
N ARG A 142 3.39 -8.59 12.12
CA ARG A 142 2.97 -7.50 13.02
C ARG A 142 2.10 -8.11 14.12
N THR A 143 2.38 -7.79 15.38
CA THR A 143 1.51 -8.19 16.49
C THR A 143 0.23 -7.39 16.36
N VAL A 144 -0.88 -8.05 16.01
CA VAL A 144 -2.18 -7.40 15.93
C VAL A 144 -2.87 -7.58 17.27
N THR A 145 -3.22 -6.47 17.91
CA THR A 145 -4.02 -6.48 19.14
C THR A 145 -5.45 -6.15 18.79
N VAL A 146 -6.39 -6.93 19.31
CA VAL A 146 -7.82 -6.67 19.14
C VAL A 146 -8.36 -6.15 20.48
N PRO A 147 -8.15 -4.87 20.82
CA PRO A 147 -8.97 -4.27 21.85
C PRO A 147 -10.42 -4.10 21.34
N PRO A 148 -11.39 -3.78 22.20
CA PRO A 148 -12.65 -3.17 21.75
C PRO A 148 -12.32 -1.81 21.09
N THR A 149 -12.24 -1.79 19.76
CA THR A 149 -11.77 -0.63 18.99
C THR A 149 -12.91 0.34 18.71
N PRO A 150 -12.68 1.66 18.76
CA PRO A 150 -13.61 2.65 18.23
C PRO A 150 -13.75 2.53 16.69
N SER A 151 -14.95 2.80 16.17
CA SER A 151 -15.19 3.00 14.73
C SER A 151 -14.34 4.18 14.23
N SER A 152 -13.64 4.02 13.11
CA SER A 152 -12.79 5.06 12.52
C SER A 152 -13.63 6.16 11.86
N THR A 153 -13.16 7.39 11.75
CA THR A 153 -13.86 8.39 10.91
C THR A 153 -13.82 7.99 9.43
N LEU A 154 -12.75 7.34 8.98
CA LEU A 154 -12.61 6.80 7.61
C LEU A 154 -13.55 5.62 7.33
N SER A 155 -14.05 4.94 8.38
CA SER A 155 -15.03 3.86 8.20
C SER A 155 -16.44 4.38 7.92
N ARG A 156 -16.67 5.70 7.77
CA ARG A 156 -17.96 6.22 7.30
C ARG A 156 -18.11 6.15 5.78
N ILE A 157 -17.00 6.20 5.05
CA ILE A 157 -17.00 6.12 3.58
C ILE A 157 -17.33 4.67 3.16
N LEU A 158 -18.18 4.51 2.14
CA LEU A 158 -18.49 3.22 1.53
C LEU A 158 -17.29 2.76 0.68
N PRO A 159 -16.76 1.54 0.86
CA PRO A 159 -15.66 1.04 0.05
C PRO A 159 -16.12 0.79 -1.40
N VAL A 160 -15.30 1.18 -2.36
CA VAL A 160 -15.54 0.98 -3.79
C VAL A 160 -14.86 -0.31 -4.24
N GLY A 161 -15.47 -1.03 -5.19
CA GLY A 161 -14.88 -2.25 -5.79
C GLY A 161 -14.82 -3.46 -4.85
N VAL A 162 -15.52 -3.42 -3.71
CA VAL A 162 -15.63 -4.60 -2.83
C VAL A 162 -16.79 -5.50 -3.27
N PRO A 163 -16.65 -6.82 -3.13
CA PRO A 163 -17.74 -7.78 -3.35
C PRO A 163 -18.95 -7.47 -2.46
N ILE A 164 -20.16 -7.80 -2.94
CA ILE A 164 -21.41 -7.53 -2.22
C ILE A 164 -21.46 -8.21 -0.84
N ASP A 165 -20.83 -9.37 -0.72
CA ASP A 165 -20.78 -10.17 0.51
C ASP A 165 -19.91 -9.55 1.62
N PHE A 166 -19.15 -8.50 1.31
CA PHE A 166 -18.49 -7.67 2.31
C PHE A 166 -19.47 -7.14 3.37
N TRP A 167 -20.70 -6.82 2.95
CA TRP A 167 -21.76 -6.30 3.80
C TRP A 167 -22.63 -7.42 4.36
N ASP A 168 -23.08 -7.25 5.60
CA ASP A 168 -24.10 -8.11 6.17
C ASP A 168 -25.41 -7.97 5.36
N PRO A 169 -26.08 -9.09 4.99
CA PRO A 169 -27.28 -9.02 4.17
C PRO A 169 -28.39 -8.18 4.79
N GLN A 170 -28.57 -8.24 6.12
CA GLN A 170 -29.58 -7.44 6.80
C GLN A 170 -29.22 -5.96 6.74
N PHE A 171 -27.96 -5.62 7.02
CA PHE A 171 -27.48 -4.24 6.93
C PHE A 171 -27.62 -3.67 5.51
N TYR A 172 -27.21 -4.41 4.48
CA TYR A 172 -27.34 -3.99 3.08
C TYR A 172 -28.81 -3.76 2.70
N ASN A 173 -29.72 -4.64 3.13
CA ASN A 173 -31.12 -4.55 2.76
C ASN A 173 -31.82 -3.38 3.46
N ASP A 174 -31.52 -3.17 4.74
CA ASP A 174 -32.22 -2.21 5.62
C ASP A 174 -31.63 -0.79 5.56
N GLU A 175 -30.30 -0.67 5.51
CA GLU A 175 -29.61 0.63 5.67
C GLU A 175 -29.21 1.29 4.34
N PHE A 176 -29.08 0.53 3.25
CA PHE A 176 -28.63 1.12 1.98
C PHE A 176 -29.80 1.63 1.12
N ASP A 177 -29.60 2.83 0.59
CA ASP A 177 -30.47 3.40 -0.43
C ASP A 177 -30.24 2.75 -1.80
N VAL A 178 -31.19 2.92 -2.73
CA VAL A 178 -31.13 2.33 -4.08
C VAL A 178 -29.83 2.72 -4.81
N ARG A 179 -29.35 3.96 -4.62
CA ARG A 179 -28.08 4.44 -5.17
C ARG A 179 -26.86 3.70 -4.62
N GLU A 180 -26.83 3.47 -3.31
CA GLU A 180 -25.72 2.76 -2.65
C GLU A 180 -25.75 1.28 -3.00
N LYS A 181 -26.95 0.69 -3.08
CA LYS A 181 -27.14 -0.68 -3.54
C LYS A 181 -26.62 -0.88 -4.96
N ALA A 182 -26.89 0.07 -5.86
CA ALA A 182 -26.44 0.04 -7.25
C ALA A 182 -24.90 0.00 -7.39
N MET A 183 -24.16 0.62 -6.46
CA MET A 183 -22.68 0.60 -6.49
C MET A 183 -22.09 -0.81 -6.38
N TYR A 184 -22.83 -1.74 -5.76
CA TYR A 184 -22.38 -3.11 -5.55
C TYR A 184 -22.95 -4.10 -6.56
N VAL A 185 -23.86 -3.65 -7.43
CA VAL A 185 -24.39 -4.45 -8.54
C VAL A 185 -23.26 -4.71 -9.53
N GLY A 186 -22.91 -5.98 -9.74
CA GLY A 186 -21.84 -6.40 -10.66
C GLY A 186 -20.46 -6.61 -10.03
N THR A 187 -20.28 -6.32 -8.73
CA THR A 187 -19.01 -6.57 -8.01
C THR A 187 -18.73 -8.05 -7.77
N GLY A 188 -19.75 -8.90 -7.87
CA GLY A 188 -19.66 -10.34 -7.64
C GLY A 188 -19.65 -10.72 -6.16
N VAL A 189 -19.39 -12.01 -5.90
CA VAL A 189 -19.34 -12.61 -4.56
C VAL A 189 -17.95 -13.21 -4.34
N ALA A 190 -17.36 -12.98 -3.17
CA ALA A 190 -16.05 -13.53 -2.81
C ALA A 190 -16.12 -14.75 -1.89
N PHE A 191 -17.09 -14.80 -0.98
CA PHE A 191 -17.26 -15.88 -0.01
C PHE A 191 -18.56 -16.64 -0.22
N PRO A 192 -18.54 -17.98 -0.08
CA PRO A 192 -19.77 -18.76 -0.09
C PRO A 192 -20.54 -18.56 1.22
N LEU A 193 -21.71 -19.19 1.32
CA LEU A 193 -22.48 -19.19 2.56
C LEU A 193 -21.64 -19.68 3.76
N PRO A 194 -21.92 -19.21 4.99
CA PRO A 194 -21.13 -19.51 6.18
C PRO A 194 -20.89 -21.01 6.43
N GLN A 195 -21.81 -21.88 6.00
CA GLN A 195 -21.68 -23.34 6.10
C GLN A 195 -20.48 -23.91 5.32
N PHE A 196 -20.07 -23.26 4.22
CA PHE A 196 -18.93 -23.65 3.39
C PHE A 196 -17.64 -22.91 3.78
N CYS A 197 -17.72 -21.93 4.68
CA CYS A 197 -16.58 -21.21 5.25
C CYS A 197 -15.99 -21.98 6.44
N THR A 198 -15.70 -23.26 6.24
CA THR A 198 -15.08 -24.15 7.24
C THR A 198 -13.84 -24.81 6.66
N ASP A 199 -12.82 -25.06 7.49
CA ASP A 199 -11.51 -25.61 7.07
C ASP A 199 -11.59 -26.82 6.12
N SER A 200 -12.62 -27.67 6.28
CA SER A 200 -12.86 -28.84 5.44
C SER A 200 -13.22 -28.48 3.99
N HIS A 201 -13.98 -27.41 3.79
CA HIS A 201 -14.54 -27.02 2.49
C HIS A 201 -13.78 -25.88 1.82
N VAL A 202 -12.84 -25.21 2.52
CA VAL A 202 -12.05 -24.10 1.94
C VAL A 202 -11.40 -24.49 0.61
N ASN A 203 -10.87 -25.70 0.51
CA ASN A 203 -10.21 -26.17 -0.71
C ASN A 203 -11.18 -26.39 -1.89
N GLU A 204 -12.48 -26.53 -1.62
CA GLU A 204 -13.50 -26.78 -2.65
C GLU A 204 -13.83 -25.52 -3.44
N TRP A 205 -13.68 -24.35 -2.83
CA TRP A 205 -14.04 -23.07 -3.44
C TRP A 205 -12.87 -22.10 -3.59
N ALA A 206 -11.86 -22.14 -2.70
CA ALA A 206 -10.77 -21.16 -2.70
C ALA A 206 -9.85 -21.22 -3.94
N LYS A 207 -9.87 -22.33 -4.70
CA LYS A 207 -9.07 -22.52 -5.92
C LYS A 207 -9.89 -22.54 -7.21
N LEU A 208 -11.21 -22.31 -7.12
CA LEU A 208 -12.06 -22.30 -8.29
C LEU A 208 -11.89 -21.00 -9.08
N PRO A 209 -11.97 -21.05 -10.42
CA PRO A 209 -12.12 -19.85 -11.24
C PRO A 209 -13.41 -19.10 -10.85
N ALA A 210 -13.36 -17.76 -10.86
CA ALA A 210 -14.49 -16.91 -10.44
C ALA A 210 -15.83 -17.27 -11.13
N LYS A 211 -15.79 -17.63 -12.42
CA LYS A 211 -16.99 -18.05 -13.17
C LYS A 211 -17.63 -19.32 -12.60
N GLU A 212 -16.83 -20.30 -12.24
CA GLU A 212 -17.31 -21.57 -11.66
C GLU A 212 -17.79 -21.37 -10.23
N PHE A 213 -17.09 -20.52 -9.47
CA PHE A 213 -17.48 -20.15 -8.12
C PHE A 213 -18.86 -19.47 -8.12
N MET A 214 -19.07 -18.46 -8.95
CA MET A 214 -20.35 -17.75 -9.07
C MET A 214 -21.48 -18.68 -9.51
N ALA A 215 -21.20 -19.63 -10.41
CA ALA A 215 -22.18 -20.60 -10.86
C ALA A 215 -22.63 -21.57 -9.74
N LYS A 216 -21.70 -21.98 -8.86
CA LYS A 216 -21.95 -22.95 -7.79
C LYS A 216 -22.47 -22.34 -6.49
N PHE A 217 -21.86 -21.25 -6.03
CA PHE A 217 -22.13 -20.66 -4.71
C PHE A 217 -22.70 -19.24 -4.81
N GLY A 218 -22.42 -18.52 -5.90
CA GLY A 218 -22.81 -17.11 -6.03
C GLY A 218 -24.32 -16.89 -6.00
N LYS A 219 -25.11 -17.78 -6.62
CA LYS A 219 -26.58 -17.65 -6.67
C LYS A 219 -27.22 -17.67 -5.29
N ASP A 220 -26.77 -18.58 -4.42
CA ASP A 220 -27.32 -18.76 -3.08
C ASP A 220 -26.96 -17.58 -2.17
N VAL A 221 -25.77 -17.01 -2.35
CA VAL A 221 -25.35 -15.82 -1.61
C VAL A 221 -26.11 -14.59 -2.10
N LEU A 222 -26.21 -14.39 -3.43
CA LEU A 222 -26.93 -13.25 -4.00
C LEU A 222 -28.42 -13.24 -3.64
N ALA A 223 -29.03 -14.41 -3.42
CA ALA A 223 -30.42 -14.52 -2.98
C ALA A 223 -30.71 -13.88 -1.60
N GLN A 224 -29.67 -13.57 -0.81
CA GLN A 224 -29.81 -12.88 0.48
C GLN A 224 -29.88 -11.35 0.34
N TYR A 225 -29.53 -10.82 -0.83
CA TYR A 225 -29.43 -9.38 -1.09
C TYR A 225 -30.57 -8.91 -2.01
N ASN A 226 -31.25 -7.83 -1.60
CA ASN A 226 -32.27 -7.17 -2.39
C ASN A 226 -31.60 -6.25 -3.42
N LEU A 227 -31.21 -6.82 -4.56
CA LEU A 227 -30.57 -6.09 -5.65
C LEU A 227 -31.58 -5.16 -6.35
N PRO A 228 -31.22 -3.88 -6.59
CA PRO A 228 -32.05 -2.96 -7.36
C PRO A 228 -32.32 -3.46 -8.78
N THR A 229 -33.52 -3.21 -9.26
CA THR A 229 -33.92 -3.57 -10.64
C THR A 229 -33.22 -2.62 -11.63
N PRO A 230 -32.82 -3.07 -12.83
CA PRO A 230 -32.20 -2.19 -13.83
C PRO A 230 -33.02 -0.93 -14.15
N GLU A 231 -34.35 -1.01 -14.05
CA GLU A 231 -35.27 0.12 -14.22
C GLU A 231 -35.16 1.15 -13.09
N GLU A 232 -34.95 0.71 -11.85
CA GLU A 232 -34.76 1.58 -10.68
C GLU A 232 -33.41 2.30 -10.74
N ILE A 233 -32.38 1.60 -11.22
CA ILE A 233 -31.05 2.19 -11.47
C ILE A 233 -31.14 3.23 -12.58
N ALA A 234 -31.85 2.93 -13.68
CA ALA A 234 -32.06 3.87 -14.77
C ALA A 234 -32.91 5.08 -14.37
N ALA A 235 -33.92 4.89 -13.51
CA ALA A 235 -34.77 5.96 -12.99
C ALA A 235 -34.01 6.96 -12.10
N LEU A 236 -32.88 6.55 -11.50
CA LEU A 236 -32.01 7.44 -10.74
C LEU A 236 -31.12 8.33 -11.63
N GLY A 237 -31.16 8.18 -12.96
CA GLY A 237 -30.35 8.97 -13.89
C GLY A 237 -28.85 8.77 -13.68
N LEU A 238 -28.44 7.60 -13.16
CA LEU A 238 -27.05 7.20 -13.11
C LEU A 238 -26.69 6.67 -14.49
N ASP A 239 -26.41 7.61 -15.41
CA ASP A 239 -25.79 7.28 -16.68
C ASP A 239 -24.50 6.47 -16.40
N SER A 240 -24.25 5.50 -17.28
CA SER A 240 -23.20 4.51 -17.19
C SER A 240 -21.79 5.08 -17.40
N ASP A 241 -21.39 6.09 -16.62
CA ASP A 241 -20.03 6.58 -16.57
C ASP A 241 -19.39 6.02 -15.30
N GLY A 242 -19.10 4.72 -15.37
CA GLY A 242 -18.32 3.98 -14.39
C GLY A 242 -16.84 4.38 -14.43
N GLU A 243 -16.56 5.62 -14.03
CA GLU A 243 -15.23 6.05 -13.58
C GLU A 243 -15.38 7.32 -12.74
N GLN A 244 -15.83 7.17 -11.49
CA GLN A 244 -15.42 8.10 -10.43
C GLN A 244 -14.36 7.38 -9.62
N GLY A 245 -13.14 7.37 -10.18
CA GLY A 245 -11.96 7.38 -9.34
C GLY A 245 -12.10 8.56 -8.39
N ILE A 246 -11.97 8.29 -7.09
CA ILE A 246 -11.75 9.36 -6.13
C ILE A 246 -10.46 10.02 -6.59
N GLU A 247 -10.55 11.29 -7.02
CA GLU A 247 -9.44 12.23 -7.06
C GLU A 247 -8.82 12.25 -5.65
N GLY A 248 -7.83 11.38 -5.43
CA GLY A 248 -6.69 11.75 -4.63
C GLY A 248 -5.97 12.80 -5.45
N ASP A 249 -5.90 14.00 -4.89
CA ASP A 249 -5.04 15.11 -5.29
C ASP A 249 -3.64 14.58 -5.70
N ASP A 250 -3.49 14.28 -6.99
CA ASP A 250 -2.21 14.02 -7.65
C ASP A 250 -2.09 15.07 -8.75
N GLU A 251 -1.36 16.11 -8.38
CA GLU A 251 -1.02 17.25 -9.20
C GLU A 251 -0.32 16.76 -10.47
N SER A 252 -1.03 16.85 -11.59
CA SER A 252 -0.53 16.51 -12.91
C SER A 252 0.69 17.35 -13.29
N THR A 253 1.59 16.77 -14.09
CA THR A 253 1.93 17.31 -15.42
C THR A 253 2.90 16.35 -16.10
N ASP A 254 2.46 15.60 -17.11
CA ASP A 254 2.21 16.00 -18.51
C ASP A 254 3.47 15.76 -19.34
N LEU A 255 3.38 14.87 -20.33
CA LEU A 255 3.53 15.22 -21.75
C LEU A 255 3.55 13.97 -22.62
N GLU A 256 2.69 14.06 -23.63
CA GLU A 256 2.23 13.07 -24.58
C GLU A 256 3.27 12.67 -25.64
N ASP A 257 3.05 11.45 -26.14
CA ASP A 257 3.50 10.91 -27.41
C ASP A 257 3.12 11.80 -28.61
N THR A 258 3.89 11.68 -29.70
CA THR A 258 3.32 11.58 -31.05
C THR A 258 4.34 10.90 -31.96
N ASP A 259 4.14 9.61 -32.23
CA ASP A 259 4.74 8.92 -33.37
C ASP A 259 3.62 8.54 -34.34
N GLU A 260 3.52 9.27 -35.44
CA GLU A 260 3.05 8.76 -36.73
C GLU A 260 4.02 9.28 -37.80
N ASP A 261 4.72 8.40 -38.51
CA ASP A 261 4.65 8.40 -39.98
C ASP A 261 5.17 7.07 -40.55
N GLU A 262 4.41 6.54 -41.50
CA GLU A 262 4.82 5.44 -42.38
C GLU A 262 5.65 5.98 -43.56
N GLY A 263 6.55 5.16 -44.12
CA GLY A 263 7.18 5.46 -45.42
C GLY A 263 7.95 4.29 -46.01
N MET A 264 7.37 3.66 -47.03
CA MET A 264 7.85 2.51 -47.82
C MET A 264 9.08 2.77 -48.73
N GLU A 265 9.83 1.67 -48.94
CA GLU A 265 10.51 1.17 -50.17
C GLU A 265 11.70 1.90 -50.85
N ASP A 266 12.53 1.05 -51.48
CA ASP A 266 13.67 1.29 -52.37
C ASP A 266 13.35 2.10 -53.65
#